data_AF-A0A9X0BRX3-F1
#
_entry.id   AF-A0A9X0BRX3-F1
#
_cell.length_a   1.000
_cell.length_b   1.000
_cell.length_c   1.000
_cell.angle_alpha   90.00
_cell.angle_beta   90.00
_cell.angle_gamma   90.00
#
_symmetry.space_group_name_H-M   'P 1'
#
loop_
_entity.id
_entity.type
_entity.pdbx_description
1 polymer ?
#
loop_
_entity_poly.entity_id
_entity_poly.type
_entity_poly.pdbx_seq_one_letter_code
_entity_poly.pdbx_strand_id
1 'polypeptide(L)'
;MMSRAYTELYPPQEKSASYVQKLIDQGAIIVGKTKMTQFASSDEPTDQWVDFHCPINPRGDEYQSPSGSSSGSAVALAGYSWLDSSIGGDSAGSIRAPATCNGLFSIRPSTESTSMDGIVVNSPHFDVVGLFGRSLSDLHHLASCTLDLSDNSTAFPSKIIYPLDFFLHSNPHHQAMVDELVGVLESFLGTKRVNISLAERWEQCPPSEANGKPLKQYLSKSAFWSMCYDYYHGFDDFRSKYSSKYGKLPFEGPVLHYRWGIGKEVTPDEYDTYREELKVFQRWFDENIFSQDPNTLSEAIMIMSYLYGSANPKYRDAPNESFPIPLDFP
;
A
#
# COMPACT_ATOMS: atom_id res chain seq x y z
N MET A 1 -5.56 -3.96 14.17
CA MET A 1 -5.94 -2.54 14.36
C MET A 1 -5.04 -1.76 15.31
N MET A 2 -4.21 -2.41 16.17
CA MET A 2 -3.27 -1.73 17.10
C MET A 2 -3.86 -0.50 17.80
N SER A 3 -5.09 -0.66 18.30
CA SER A 3 -5.80 0.33 19.07
C SER A 3 -6.26 -0.30 20.36
N ARG A 4 -5.94 0.33 21.50
CA ARG A 4 -6.38 -0.16 22.82
C ARG A 4 -7.91 -0.16 22.91
N ALA A 5 -8.54 0.92 22.45
CA ALA A 5 -9.99 1.05 22.40
C ALA A 5 -10.65 -0.08 21.58
N TYR A 6 -10.06 -0.44 20.44
CA TYR A 6 -10.56 -1.54 19.62
C TYR A 6 -10.47 -2.89 20.37
N THR A 7 -9.33 -3.17 20.99
CA THR A 7 -9.12 -4.42 21.74
C THR A 7 -9.93 -4.51 23.04
N GLU A 8 -10.27 -3.38 23.65
CA GLU A 8 -11.14 -3.31 24.83
C GLU A 8 -12.62 -3.55 24.47
N LEU A 9 -13.03 -3.19 23.25
CA LEU A 9 -14.41 -3.38 22.80
C LEU A 9 -14.65 -4.78 22.25
N TYR A 10 -13.77 -5.26 21.38
CA TYR A 10 -13.95 -6.52 20.67
C TYR A 10 -13.05 -7.62 21.21
N PRO A 11 -13.60 -8.77 21.60
CA PRO A 11 -12.80 -9.93 21.98
C PRO A 11 -12.07 -10.53 20.76
N PRO A 12 -11.11 -11.44 21.00
CA PRO A 12 -10.52 -12.25 19.93
C PRO A 12 -11.62 -12.92 19.10
N GLN A 13 -11.41 -12.96 17.77
CA GLN A 13 -12.32 -13.64 16.87
C GLN A 13 -12.16 -15.16 17.01
N GLU A 14 -13.28 -15.89 16.98
CA GLU A 14 -13.29 -17.35 17.11
C GLU A 14 -12.86 -18.07 15.83
N LYS A 15 -12.89 -17.38 14.69
CA LYS A 15 -12.56 -17.93 13.37
C LYS A 15 -11.42 -17.16 12.73
N SER A 16 -10.57 -17.88 12.01
CA SER A 16 -9.58 -17.29 11.12
C SER A 16 -10.25 -16.56 9.97
N ALA A 17 -9.64 -15.46 9.52
CA ALA A 17 -9.97 -14.86 8.23
C ALA A 17 -9.78 -15.90 7.11
N SER A 18 -10.59 -15.83 6.05
CA SER A 18 -10.61 -16.83 4.97
C SER A 18 -9.24 -17.03 4.34
N TYR A 19 -8.49 -15.94 4.11
CA TYR A 19 -7.14 -15.99 3.57
C TYR A 19 -6.16 -16.71 4.50
N VAL A 20 -6.26 -16.49 5.82
CA VAL A 20 -5.45 -17.19 6.82
C VAL A 20 -5.83 -18.66 6.91
N GLN A 21 -7.13 -18.98 6.82
CA GLN A 21 -7.59 -20.35 6.80
C GLN A 21 -7.07 -21.10 5.57
N LYS A 22 -7.09 -20.46 4.38
CA LYS A 22 -6.50 -21.00 3.16
C LYS A 22 -5.02 -21.37 3.35
N LEU A 23 -4.24 -20.53 4.03
CA LEU A 23 -2.84 -20.84 4.36
C LEU A 23 -2.71 -22.05 5.28
N ILE A 24 -3.53 -22.12 6.34
CA ILE A 24 -3.55 -23.25 7.28
C ILE A 24 -3.90 -24.55 6.55
N ASP A 25 -4.89 -24.52 5.65
CA ASP A 25 -5.34 -25.68 4.88
C ASP A 25 -4.25 -26.18 3.90
N GLN A 26 -3.34 -25.30 3.49
CA GLN A 26 -2.14 -25.63 2.69
C GLN A 26 -0.95 -26.10 3.56
N GLY A 27 -1.13 -26.20 4.88
CA GLY A 27 -0.12 -26.70 5.81
C GLY A 27 0.75 -25.62 6.46
N ALA A 28 0.41 -24.33 6.31
CA ALA A 28 1.14 -23.26 6.98
C ALA A 28 0.94 -23.30 8.50
N ILE A 29 2.03 -23.10 9.25
CA ILE A 29 1.99 -22.98 10.71
C ILE A 29 1.96 -21.49 11.08
N ILE A 30 0.86 -21.04 11.70
CA ILE A 30 0.72 -19.66 12.16
C ILE A 30 1.42 -19.50 13.51
N VAL A 31 2.54 -18.77 13.51
CA VAL A 31 3.42 -18.61 14.68
C VAL A 31 3.17 -17.31 15.46
N GLY A 32 2.37 -16.38 14.94
CA GLY A 32 2.06 -15.16 15.66
C GLY A 32 1.28 -14.10 14.87
N LYS A 33 0.99 -12.99 15.55
CA LYS A 33 0.39 -11.78 14.98
C LYS A 33 1.39 -10.63 15.08
N THR A 34 1.50 -9.85 14.02
CA THR A 34 2.46 -8.76 13.90
C THR A 34 1.82 -7.41 14.22
N LYS A 35 2.64 -6.44 14.63
CA LYS A 35 2.20 -5.06 14.87
C LYS A 35 1.92 -4.34 13.55
N MET A 36 1.00 -3.38 13.59
CA MET A 36 0.63 -2.49 12.49
C MET A 36 0.34 -1.08 13.01
N THR A 37 0.27 -0.07 12.15
CA THR A 37 -0.19 1.28 12.59
C THR A 37 -1.66 1.24 13.04
N GLN A 38 -2.10 2.25 13.80
CA GLN A 38 -3.45 2.31 14.33
C GLN A 38 -4.47 2.33 13.18
N PHE A 39 -5.40 1.38 13.14
CA PHE A 39 -6.38 1.24 12.03
C PHE A 39 -5.76 1.24 10.62
N ALA A 40 -4.56 0.70 10.47
CA ALA A 40 -3.84 0.69 9.20
C ALA A 40 -3.60 2.10 8.59
N SER A 41 -3.62 3.15 9.42
CA SER A 41 -3.34 4.52 9.02
C SER A 41 -1.91 4.68 8.48
N SER A 42 -1.63 5.81 7.84
CA SER A 42 -0.27 6.17 7.42
C SER A 42 0.54 6.83 8.54
N ASP A 43 0.41 6.36 9.78
CA ASP A 43 1.26 6.84 10.87
C ASP A 43 2.72 6.55 10.53
N GLU A 44 3.60 7.52 10.78
CA GLU A 44 5.04 7.31 10.82
C GLU A 44 5.39 6.52 12.10
N PRO A 45 5.81 5.23 12.01
CA PRO A 45 5.84 4.38 13.20
C PRO A 45 6.77 4.83 14.32
N THR A 46 7.88 5.49 14.00
CA THR A 46 8.86 5.95 14.98
C THR A 46 8.45 7.24 15.69
N ASP A 47 7.39 7.92 15.24
CA ASP A 47 6.97 9.24 15.74
C ASP A 47 5.52 9.23 16.28
N GLN A 48 4.60 8.56 15.58
CA GLN A 48 3.16 8.85 15.72
C GLN A 48 2.35 7.73 16.39
N TRP A 49 2.97 6.61 16.77
CA TRP A 49 2.26 5.52 17.46
C TRP A 49 1.95 5.88 18.90
N VAL A 50 0.66 5.83 19.26
CA VAL A 50 0.15 6.29 20.56
C VAL A 50 -0.19 5.15 21.52
N ASP A 51 -0.71 4.03 21.02
CA ASP A 51 -1.25 2.95 21.85
C ASP A 51 -0.23 1.84 22.16
N PHE A 52 0.70 1.62 21.23
CA PHE A 52 1.72 0.56 21.29
C PHE A 52 3.03 1.12 20.74
N HIS A 53 4.18 0.62 21.18
CA HIS A 53 5.45 0.99 20.56
C HIS A 53 5.63 0.28 19.22
N CYS A 54 6.18 1.00 18.24
CA CYS A 54 6.56 0.43 16.95
C CYS A 54 7.60 -0.70 17.12
N PRO A 55 7.63 -1.66 16.18
CA PRO A 55 8.68 -2.66 16.15
C PRO A 55 10.00 -2.05 15.67
N ILE A 56 11.12 -2.57 16.18
CA ILE A 56 12.48 -2.11 15.84
C ILE A 56 12.86 -2.65 14.46
N ASN A 57 13.22 -1.77 13.52
CA ASN A 57 13.69 -2.19 12.20
C ASN A 57 15.08 -2.83 12.34
N PRO A 58 15.29 -4.09 11.92
CA PRO A 58 16.60 -4.75 12.06
C PRO A 58 17.66 -4.23 11.08
N ARG A 59 17.31 -3.27 10.21
CA ARG A 59 18.21 -2.62 9.25
C ARG A 59 18.81 -1.35 9.86
N GLY A 60 19.98 -0.97 9.34
CA GLY A 60 20.67 0.25 9.75
C GLY A 60 21.15 0.18 11.20
N ASP A 61 20.77 1.16 12.00
CA ASP A 61 21.14 1.29 13.41
C ASP A 61 20.00 0.98 14.37
N GLU A 62 19.00 0.22 13.93
CA GLU A 62 17.80 -0.15 14.70
C GLU A 62 16.79 0.98 14.93
N TYR A 63 17.12 2.23 14.59
CA TYR A 63 16.25 3.40 14.77
C TYR A 63 15.70 3.96 13.47
N GLN A 64 15.91 3.26 12.35
CA GLN A 64 15.25 3.60 11.10
C GLN A 64 13.79 3.17 11.15
N SER A 65 12.90 3.98 10.59
CA SER A 65 11.50 3.64 10.52
C SER A 65 11.30 2.33 9.73
N PRO A 66 10.49 1.39 10.26
CA PRO A 66 10.07 0.23 9.49
C PRO A 66 8.98 0.55 8.46
N SER A 67 8.53 1.82 8.37
CA SER A 67 7.35 2.27 7.62
C SER A 67 6.07 1.53 7.99
N GLY A 68 4.93 1.90 7.40
CA GLY A 68 3.61 1.39 7.76
C GLY A 68 2.68 1.18 6.55
N SER A 69 1.51 0.58 6.74
CA SER A 69 0.97 0.14 8.03
C SER A 69 1.39 -1.27 8.48
N SER A 70 1.91 -2.13 7.60
CA SER A 70 2.29 -3.52 7.95
C SER A 70 3.70 -3.63 8.56
N SER A 71 4.05 -2.71 9.46
CA SER A 71 5.39 -2.53 10.03
C SER A 71 5.94 -3.82 10.66
N GLY A 72 5.15 -4.49 11.49
CA GLY A 72 5.58 -5.68 12.20
C GLY A 72 5.76 -6.89 11.30
N SER A 73 5.00 -6.98 10.21
CA SER A 73 5.17 -8.08 9.22
C SER A 73 6.52 -7.97 8.54
N ALA A 74 6.86 -6.77 8.05
CA ALA A 74 8.16 -6.52 7.44
C ALA A 74 9.32 -6.70 8.45
N VAL A 75 9.23 -6.11 9.64
CA VAL A 75 10.25 -6.25 10.68
C VAL A 75 10.46 -7.72 11.08
N ALA A 76 9.38 -8.46 11.31
CA ALA A 76 9.48 -9.85 11.73
C ALA A 76 10.17 -10.69 10.65
N LEU A 77 9.78 -10.53 9.38
CA LEU A 77 10.41 -11.28 8.29
C LEU A 77 11.88 -10.86 8.10
N ALA A 78 12.20 -9.58 8.21
CA ALA A 78 13.58 -9.12 8.08
C ALA A 78 14.48 -9.59 9.24
N GLY A 79 13.95 -9.65 10.46
CA GLY A 79 14.73 -9.91 11.68
C GLY A 79 14.81 -11.38 12.10
N TYR A 80 13.79 -12.19 11.83
CA TYR A 80 13.73 -13.58 12.29
C TYR A 80 13.96 -14.56 11.15
N SER A 81 15.18 -15.10 11.04
CA SER A 81 15.57 -16.03 9.97
C SER A 81 14.74 -17.32 9.91
N TRP A 82 14.06 -17.69 11.00
CA TRP A 82 13.21 -18.88 11.08
C TRP A 82 11.77 -18.65 10.55
N LEU A 83 11.39 -17.41 10.23
CA LEU A 83 10.10 -17.13 9.59
C LEU A 83 10.21 -17.28 8.08
N ASP A 84 9.39 -18.11 7.45
CA ASP A 84 9.44 -18.32 6.00
C ASP A 84 8.78 -17.17 5.22
N SER A 85 7.69 -16.61 5.73
CA SER A 85 6.91 -15.57 5.06
C SER A 85 6.10 -14.74 6.05
N SER A 86 5.63 -13.57 5.60
CA SER A 86 4.65 -12.79 6.34
C SER A 86 3.66 -12.11 5.38
N ILE A 87 2.48 -11.77 5.91
CA ILE A 87 1.39 -11.13 5.16
C ILE A 87 0.92 -9.86 5.87
N GLY A 88 0.19 -9.02 5.16
CA GLY A 88 -0.46 -7.83 5.72
C GLY A 88 -1.49 -7.25 4.75
N GLY A 89 -2.03 -6.08 5.07
CA GLY A 89 -2.96 -5.35 4.18
C GLY A 89 -2.25 -4.23 3.43
N ASP A 90 -2.63 -3.96 2.18
CA ASP A 90 -2.19 -2.80 1.40
C ASP A 90 -3.39 -2.06 0.80
N SER A 91 -3.71 -0.88 1.33
CA SER A 91 -4.67 0.05 0.71
C SER A 91 -3.98 1.01 -0.28
N ALA A 92 -2.83 1.57 0.14
CA ALA A 92 -2.16 2.66 -0.57
C ALA A 92 -0.62 2.53 -0.61
N GLY A 93 -0.07 1.42 -0.14
CA GLY A 93 1.38 1.21 -0.01
C GLY A 93 1.80 0.42 1.23
N SER A 94 0.87 0.00 2.08
CA SER A 94 1.16 -0.57 3.40
C SER A 94 1.90 -1.91 3.40
N ILE A 95 2.14 -2.51 2.24
CA ILE A 95 3.04 -3.65 2.04
C ILE A 95 4.32 -3.20 1.34
N ARG A 96 4.19 -2.39 0.28
CA ARG A 96 5.32 -1.92 -0.54
C ARG A 96 6.28 -1.03 0.26
N ALA A 97 5.77 -0.10 1.06
CA ALA A 97 6.60 0.82 1.85
C ALA A 97 7.40 0.10 2.94
N PRO A 98 6.79 -0.75 3.79
CA PRO A 98 7.56 -1.53 4.76
C PRO A 98 8.55 -2.48 4.09
N ALA A 99 8.23 -3.05 2.93
CA ALA A 99 9.18 -3.90 2.21
C ALA A 99 10.45 -3.14 1.81
N THR A 100 10.28 -1.95 1.22
CA THR A 100 11.40 -1.06 0.84
C THR A 100 12.26 -0.70 2.06
N CYS A 101 11.65 -0.30 3.18
CA CYS A 101 12.38 0.12 4.38
C CYS A 101 13.10 -1.02 5.13
N ASN A 102 12.62 -2.26 4.99
CA ASN A 102 13.20 -3.42 5.68
C ASN A 102 14.06 -4.31 4.77
N GLY A 103 14.23 -3.94 3.48
CA GLY A 103 15.03 -4.70 2.53
C GLY A 103 14.41 -6.03 2.12
N LEU A 104 13.09 -6.05 1.93
CA LEU A 104 12.32 -7.22 1.54
C LEU A 104 11.73 -7.03 0.14
N PHE A 105 11.39 -8.13 -0.50
CA PHE A 105 10.49 -8.12 -1.65
C PHE A 105 9.05 -8.13 -1.17
N SER A 106 8.14 -7.56 -1.96
CA SER A 106 6.71 -7.72 -1.71
C SER A 106 5.87 -7.76 -2.98
N ILE A 107 4.66 -8.29 -2.86
CA ILE A 107 3.62 -8.21 -3.88
C ILE A 107 2.34 -7.64 -3.28
N ARG A 108 1.78 -6.65 -3.97
CA ARG A 108 0.39 -6.21 -3.81
C ARG A 108 -0.38 -6.78 -5.00
N PRO A 109 -1.17 -7.85 -4.81
CA PRO A 109 -1.99 -8.40 -5.88
C PRO A 109 -3.03 -7.40 -6.39
N SER A 110 -3.65 -7.71 -7.53
CA SER A 110 -4.83 -6.98 -8.02
C SER A 110 -5.92 -6.96 -6.94
N THR A 111 -6.69 -5.86 -6.86
CA THR A 111 -7.88 -5.81 -6.00
C THR A 111 -8.81 -6.97 -6.33
N GLU A 112 -9.55 -7.46 -5.33
CA GLU A 112 -10.50 -8.59 -5.46
C GLU A 112 -9.85 -9.97 -5.71
N SER A 113 -8.54 -10.07 -5.90
CA SER A 113 -7.83 -11.37 -6.06
C SER A 113 -7.74 -12.20 -4.77
N THR A 114 -8.00 -11.59 -3.61
CA THR A 114 -7.98 -12.24 -2.30
C THR A 114 -9.29 -12.00 -1.56
N SER A 115 -9.82 -13.02 -0.90
CA SER A 115 -10.97 -12.85 -0.03
C SER A 115 -10.61 -12.00 1.19
N MET A 116 -11.44 -10.99 1.46
CA MET A 116 -11.34 -10.11 2.63
C MET A 116 -12.21 -10.58 3.81
N ASP A 117 -12.82 -11.77 3.70
CA ASP A 117 -13.70 -12.30 4.74
C ASP A 117 -12.95 -12.56 6.05
N GLY A 118 -13.52 -12.09 7.16
CA GLY A 118 -12.89 -12.08 8.48
C GLY A 118 -11.72 -11.10 8.65
N ILE A 119 -11.46 -10.23 7.66
CA ILE A 119 -10.48 -9.12 7.77
C ILE A 119 -11.23 -7.83 8.10
N VAL A 120 -10.68 -7.02 9.00
CA VAL A 120 -11.20 -5.67 9.24
C VAL A 120 -10.80 -4.78 8.06
N VAL A 121 -11.79 -4.43 7.24
CA VAL A 121 -11.62 -3.63 6.03
C VAL A 121 -11.66 -2.14 6.38
N ASN A 122 -10.67 -1.37 5.92
CA ASN A 122 -10.62 0.08 6.04
C ASN A 122 -11.16 0.76 4.79
N SER A 123 -10.82 0.25 3.61
CA SER A 123 -11.32 0.77 2.33
C SER A 123 -11.60 -0.37 1.35
N PRO A 124 -12.88 -0.76 1.17
CA PRO A 124 -13.26 -1.96 0.42
C PRO A 124 -12.74 -2.01 -1.02
N HIS A 125 -12.52 -0.85 -1.63
CA HIS A 125 -12.09 -0.75 -3.02
C HIS A 125 -10.57 -0.71 -3.21
N PHE A 126 -9.81 -0.64 -2.13
CA PHE A 126 -8.36 -0.49 -2.19
C PHE A 126 -7.63 -1.59 -1.42
N ASP A 127 -8.24 -2.09 -0.35
CA ASP A 127 -7.68 -3.10 0.53
C ASP A 127 -7.50 -4.44 -0.20
N VAL A 128 -6.29 -4.98 -0.09
CA VAL A 128 -5.93 -6.32 -0.55
C VAL A 128 -4.95 -6.94 0.45
N VAL A 129 -4.95 -8.27 0.54
CA VAL A 129 -3.89 -8.98 1.28
C VAL A 129 -2.63 -9.00 0.42
N GLY A 130 -1.56 -8.38 0.91
CA GLY A 130 -0.25 -8.43 0.27
C GLY A 130 0.74 -9.30 1.05
N LEU A 131 1.82 -9.66 0.36
CA LEU A 131 2.77 -10.67 0.80
C LEU A 131 4.18 -10.09 0.86
N PHE A 132 4.96 -10.54 1.83
CA PHE A 132 6.39 -10.28 1.94
C PHE A 132 7.21 -11.54 1.73
N GLY A 133 8.38 -11.40 1.11
CA GLY A 133 9.37 -12.46 0.94
C GLY A 133 10.79 -11.91 1.01
N ARG A 134 11.76 -12.79 1.34
CA ARG A 134 13.20 -12.42 1.30
C ARG A 134 13.81 -12.62 -0.08
N SER A 135 13.15 -13.39 -0.92
CA SER A 135 13.48 -13.56 -2.32
C SER A 135 12.23 -13.51 -3.21
N LEU A 136 12.43 -13.29 -4.50
CA LEU A 136 11.36 -13.41 -5.50
C LEU A 136 10.81 -14.84 -5.58
N SER A 137 11.64 -15.85 -5.31
CA SER A 137 11.22 -17.26 -5.27
C SER A 137 10.24 -17.52 -4.13
N ASP A 138 10.50 -16.97 -2.94
CA ASP A 138 9.61 -17.13 -1.77
C ASP A 138 8.25 -16.47 -2.04
N LEU A 139 8.28 -15.25 -2.60
CA LEU A 139 7.06 -14.54 -2.99
C LEU A 139 6.27 -15.32 -4.04
N HIS A 140 6.94 -15.80 -5.08
CA HIS A 140 6.28 -16.55 -6.14
C HIS A 140 5.65 -17.83 -5.58
N HIS A 141 6.35 -18.56 -4.71
CA HIS A 141 5.81 -19.75 -4.07
C HIS A 141 4.54 -19.43 -3.28
N LEU A 142 4.60 -18.45 -2.37
CA LEU A 142 3.44 -18.07 -1.57
C LEU A 142 2.27 -17.55 -2.42
N ALA A 143 2.55 -16.73 -3.43
CA ALA A 143 1.56 -16.22 -4.36
C ALA A 143 0.88 -17.36 -5.12
N SER A 144 1.65 -18.32 -5.64
CA SER A 144 1.12 -19.47 -6.40
C SER A 144 0.20 -20.38 -5.58
N CYS A 145 0.40 -20.46 -4.26
CA CYS A 145 -0.45 -21.25 -3.37
C CYS A 145 -1.73 -20.51 -2.95
N THR A 146 -1.75 -19.17 -3.01
CA THR A 146 -2.76 -18.35 -2.34
C THR A 146 -3.58 -17.47 -3.28
N LEU A 147 -3.05 -17.13 -4.44
CA LEU A 147 -3.73 -16.37 -5.47
C LEU A 147 -4.25 -17.32 -6.55
N ASP A 148 -5.37 -16.97 -7.17
CA ASP A 148 -5.80 -17.64 -8.40
C ASP A 148 -4.95 -17.10 -9.55
N LEU A 149 -3.82 -17.78 -9.80
CA LEU A 149 -2.92 -17.50 -10.90
C LEU A 149 -3.27 -18.41 -12.09
N SER A 150 -4.53 -18.45 -12.53
CA SER A 150 -4.93 -19.14 -13.77
C SER A 150 -4.23 -18.49 -14.98
N ASP A 151 -2.95 -18.84 -15.13
CA ASP A 151 -2.05 -18.29 -16.11
C ASP A 151 -2.17 -19.10 -17.40
N ASN A 152 -3.05 -18.61 -18.27
CA ASN A 152 -3.16 -19.11 -19.65
C ASN A 152 -2.21 -18.37 -20.59
N SER A 153 -1.29 -17.53 -20.08
CA SER A 153 -0.33 -16.84 -20.94
C SER A 153 0.62 -17.84 -21.59
N THR A 154 1.04 -17.51 -22.80
CA THR A 154 1.97 -18.32 -23.61
C THR A 154 3.26 -17.57 -23.91
N ALA A 155 3.36 -16.32 -23.48
CA ALA A 155 4.49 -15.43 -23.72
C ALA A 155 4.60 -14.35 -22.64
N PHE A 156 5.76 -13.71 -22.56
CA PHE A 156 5.96 -12.50 -21.74
C PHE A 156 5.41 -11.25 -22.45
N PRO A 157 5.07 -10.18 -21.69
CA PRO A 157 4.69 -8.90 -22.26
C PRO A 157 5.73 -8.34 -23.23
N SER A 158 5.27 -7.67 -24.28
CA SER A 158 6.14 -7.19 -25.39
C SER A 158 6.55 -5.71 -25.27
N LYS A 159 5.96 -4.99 -24.31
CA LYS A 159 6.22 -3.57 -24.06
C LYS A 159 6.69 -3.31 -22.63
N ILE A 160 7.57 -2.34 -22.48
CA ILE A 160 7.97 -1.79 -21.18
C ILE A 160 7.52 -0.33 -21.16
N ILE A 161 6.62 0.04 -20.25
CA ILE A 161 6.16 1.41 -20.09
C ILE A 161 6.97 2.08 -18.97
N TYR A 162 7.53 3.25 -19.29
CA TYR A 162 8.31 4.08 -18.39
C TYR A 162 7.61 5.43 -18.19
N PRO A 163 6.77 5.58 -17.15
CA PRO A 163 5.93 6.76 -16.94
C PRO A 163 6.72 7.92 -16.30
N LEU A 164 7.06 8.93 -17.10
CA LEU A 164 7.95 10.04 -16.73
C LEU A 164 7.47 10.84 -15.51
N ASP A 165 6.16 10.89 -15.27
CA ASP A 165 5.55 11.61 -14.15
C ASP A 165 6.04 11.12 -12.78
N PHE A 166 6.51 9.87 -12.69
CA PHE A 166 6.95 9.24 -11.44
C PHE A 166 8.47 9.22 -11.24
N PHE A 167 9.26 9.68 -12.22
CA PHE A 167 10.73 9.64 -12.16
C PHE A 167 11.36 11.04 -12.08
N LEU A 168 10.64 12.02 -11.55
CA LEU A 168 11.12 13.40 -11.35
C LEU A 168 12.16 13.54 -10.22
N HIS A 169 13.18 12.68 -10.20
CA HIS A 169 14.15 12.59 -9.11
C HIS A 169 15.51 13.17 -9.50
N SER A 170 16.14 13.87 -8.56
CA SER A 170 17.41 14.56 -8.74
C SER A 170 18.65 13.73 -8.40
N ASN A 171 18.49 12.50 -7.89
CA ASN A 171 19.63 11.65 -7.49
C ASN A 171 20.11 10.78 -8.66
N PRO A 172 21.34 11.01 -9.19
CA PRO A 172 21.87 10.25 -10.31
C PRO A 172 22.17 8.78 -9.99
N HIS A 173 22.54 8.46 -8.75
CA HIS A 173 22.81 7.08 -8.34
C HIS A 173 21.54 6.24 -8.29
N HIS A 174 20.46 6.79 -7.77
CA HIS A 174 19.15 6.11 -7.80
C HIS A 174 18.67 5.90 -9.23
N GLN A 175 18.79 6.94 -10.07
CA GLN A 175 18.43 6.84 -11.48
C GLN A 175 19.26 5.78 -12.21
N ALA A 176 20.57 5.68 -11.94
CA ALA A 176 21.43 4.65 -12.52
C ALA A 176 21.00 3.23 -12.15
N MET A 177 20.57 2.98 -10.89
CA MET A 177 20.06 1.67 -10.48
C MET A 177 18.74 1.31 -11.17
N VAL A 178 17.84 2.29 -11.31
CA VAL A 178 16.60 2.11 -12.07
C VAL A 178 16.92 1.80 -13.53
N ASP A 179 17.82 2.54 -14.16
CA ASP A 179 18.22 2.34 -15.55
C ASP A 179 18.90 0.98 -15.78
N GLU A 180 19.68 0.50 -14.82
CA GLU A 180 20.24 -0.85 -14.84
C GLU A 180 19.14 -1.92 -14.83
N LEU A 181 18.18 -1.82 -13.90
CA LEU A 181 17.03 -2.74 -13.84
C LEU A 181 16.23 -2.71 -15.14
N VAL A 182 15.94 -1.52 -15.67
CA VAL A 182 15.22 -1.37 -16.95
C VAL A 182 16.03 -2.00 -18.09
N GLY A 183 17.35 -1.80 -18.14
CA GLY A 183 18.22 -2.39 -19.15
C GLY A 183 18.26 -3.92 -19.12
N VAL A 184 18.22 -4.52 -17.92
CA VAL A 184 18.07 -5.97 -17.74
C VAL A 184 16.73 -6.44 -18.29
N LEU A 185 15.63 -5.73 -17.99
CA LEU A 185 14.31 -6.11 -18.49
C LEU A 185 14.18 -5.94 -20.01
N GLU A 186 14.73 -4.86 -20.58
CA GLU A 186 14.80 -4.65 -22.03
C GLU A 186 15.53 -5.80 -22.73
N SER A 187 16.65 -6.24 -22.16
CA SER A 187 17.44 -7.35 -22.68
C SER A 187 16.70 -8.69 -22.58
N PHE A 188 15.99 -8.92 -21.47
CA PHE A 188 15.22 -10.14 -21.24
C PHE A 188 14.01 -10.25 -22.17
N LEU A 189 13.25 -9.16 -22.34
CA LEU A 189 12.05 -9.11 -23.18
C LEU A 189 12.36 -8.89 -24.67
N GLY A 190 13.58 -8.48 -25.02
CA GLY A 190 13.97 -8.15 -26.39
C GLY A 190 13.26 -6.90 -26.93
N THR A 191 12.88 -5.97 -26.06
CA THR A 191 12.14 -4.74 -26.40
C THR A 191 12.75 -3.53 -25.72
N LYS A 192 12.45 -2.32 -26.22
CA LYS A 192 12.89 -1.07 -25.59
C LYS A 192 11.76 -0.44 -24.79
N ARG A 193 12.11 0.28 -23.72
CA ARG A 193 11.13 1.04 -22.95
C ARG A 193 10.49 2.13 -23.81
N VAL A 194 9.21 2.40 -23.53
CA VAL A 194 8.46 3.50 -24.11
C VAL A 194 8.24 4.52 -22.99
N ASN A 195 8.81 5.70 -23.17
CA ASN A 195 8.62 6.81 -22.25
C ASN A 195 7.24 7.43 -22.49
N ILE A 196 6.42 7.53 -21.44
CA ILE A 196 5.07 8.10 -21.52
C ILE A 196 4.91 9.14 -20.42
N SER A 197 4.32 10.29 -20.73
CA SER A 197 3.76 11.20 -19.74
C SER A 197 2.25 10.94 -19.66
N LEU A 198 1.76 10.49 -18.52
CA LEU A 198 0.33 10.26 -18.30
C LEU A 198 -0.45 11.57 -18.40
N ALA A 199 0.13 12.68 -17.92
CA ALA A 199 -0.48 13.99 -18.01
C ALA A 199 -0.62 14.45 -19.48
N GLU A 200 0.46 14.35 -20.27
CA GLU A 200 0.41 14.73 -21.69
C GLU A 200 -0.51 13.79 -22.49
N ARG A 201 -0.49 12.49 -22.18
CA ARG A 201 -1.39 11.52 -22.83
C ARG A 201 -2.84 11.84 -22.54
N TRP A 202 -3.17 12.20 -21.29
CA TRP A 202 -4.52 12.63 -20.91
C TRP A 202 -4.96 13.89 -21.65
N GLU A 203 -4.06 14.86 -21.86
CA GLU A 203 -4.39 16.07 -22.64
C GLU A 203 -4.62 15.77 -24.12
N GLN A 204 -3.95 14.76 -24.69
CA GLN A 204 -4.13 14.36 -26.08
C GLN A 204 -5.44 13.59 -26.32
N CYS A 205 -5.86 12.75 -25.37
CA CYS A 205 -7.07 11.95 -25.47
C CYS A 205 -7.88 11.95 -24.16
N PRO A 206 -8.40 13.10 -23.71
CA PRO A 206 -9.12 13.16 -22.45
C PRO A 206 -10.48 12.44 -22.56
N PRO A 207 -10.93 11.73 -21.51
CA PRO A 207 -12.29 11.21 -21.48
C PRO A 207 -13.28 12.37 -21.40
N SER A 208 -14.47 12.18 -21.96
CA SER A 208 -15.47 13.26 -22.03
C SER A 208 -15.94 13.73 -20.65
N GLU A 209 -16.00 12.79 -19.69
CA GLU A 209 -16.33 13.00 -18.29
C GLU A 209 -15.32 13.92 -17.57
N ALA A 210 -14.11 14.07 -18.10
CA ALA A 210 -13.12 15.00 -17.57
C ALA A 210 -13.53 16.47 -17.73
N ASN A 211 -14.43 16.78 -18.67
CA ASN A 211 -14.89 18.13 -18.98
C ASN A 211 -13.72 19.13 -19.17
N GLY A 212 -12.65 18.68 -19.84
CA GLY A 212 -11.46 19.47 -20.12
C GLY A 212 -10.52 19.70 -18.92
N LYS A 213 -10.77 19.08 -17.76
CA LYS A 213 -9.85 19.15 -16.61
C LYS A 213 -8.55 18.39 -16.89
N PRO A 214 -7.37 18.96 -16.60
CA PRO A 214 -6.10 18.22 -16.59
C PRO A 214 -6.14 17.07 -15.59
N LEU A 215 -5.40 15.98 -15.87
CA LEU A 215 -5.40 14.75 -15.07
C LEU A 215 -5.22 15.01 -13.56
N LYS A 216 -4.21 15.80 -13.20
CA LYS A 216 -3.92 16.14 -11.79
C LYS A 216 -5.08 16.86 -11.11
N GLN A 217 -5.78 17.74 -11.82
CA GLN A 217 -6.94 18.45 -11.29
C GLN A 217 -8.14 17.52 -11.17
N TYR A 218 -8.36 16.69 -12.20
CA TYR A 218 -9.45 15.71 -12.24
C TYR A 218 -9.38 14.74 -11.05
N LEU A 219 -8.21 14.18 -10.77
CA LEU A 219 -8.00 13.20 -9.69
C LEU A 219 -7.61 13.82 -8.33
N SER A 220 -7.61 15.14 -8.21
CA SER A 220 -7.00 15.86 -7.07
C SER A 220 -7.53 15.42 -5.71
N LYS A 221 -8.81 15.03 -5.64
CA LYS A 221 -9.44 14.52 -4.41
C LYS A 221 -9.79 13.04 -4.48
N SER A 222 -10.01 12.49 -5.68
CA SER A 222 -10.78 11.27 -5.88
C SER A 222 -10.23 10.08 -5.09
N ALA A 223 -8.92 9.83 -5.14
CA ALA A 223 -8.30 8.71 -4.43
C ALA A 223 -8.26 8.92 -2.90
N PHE A 224 -7.69 10.02 -2.43
CA PHE A 224 -7.44 10.21 -1.00
C PHE A 224 -8.71 10.52 -0.20
N TRP A 225 -9.63 11.34 -0.73
CA TRP A 225 -10.86 11.69 -0.02
C TRP A 225 -11.85 10.53 0.02
N SER A 226 -11.97 9.74 -1.06
CA SER A 226 -12.81 8.53 -1.02
C SER A 226 -12.28 7.50 -0.02
N MET A 227 -10.95 7.33 0.07
CA MET A 227 -10.34 6.48 1.09
C MET A 227 -10.59 7.01 2.51
N CYS A 228 -10.51 8.33 2.72
CA CYS A 228 -10.82 8.93 4.03
C CYS A 228 -12.29 8.71 4.41
N TYR A 229 -13.22 8.83 3.46
CA TYR A 229 -14.64 8.53 3.66
C TYR A 229 -14.82 7.08 4.14
N ASP A 230 -14.24 6.10 3.45
CA ASP A 230 -14.28 4.70 3.85
C ASP A 230 -13.67 4.48 5.24
N TYR A 231 -12.49 5.07 5.49
CA TYR A 231 -11.78 4.94 6.75
C TYR A 231 -12.56 5.51 7.92
N TYR A 232 -13.39 6.54 7.70
CA TYR A 232 -14.27 7.06 8.71
C TYR A 232 -15.52 6.18 8.82
N HIS A 233 -16.35 6.13 7.78
CA HIS A 233 -17.67 5.50 7.84
C HIS A 233 -17.65 3.98 8.02
N GLY A 234 -16.59 3.30 7.58
CA GLY A 234 -16.36 1.87 7.85
C GLY A 234 -16.25 1.53 9.35
N PHE A 235 -16.02 2.54 10.20
CA PHE A 235 -15.90 2.39 11.65
C PHE A 235 -17.01 3.12 12.45
N ASP A 236 -18.12 3.48 11.81
CA ASP A 236 -19.28 4.08 12.49
C ASP A 236 -19.82 3.16 13.61
N ASP A 237 -19.95 1.87 13.34
CA ASP A 237 -20.38 0.86 14.33
C ASP A 237 -19.41 0.78 15.52
N PHE A 238 -18.10 0.77 15.25
CA PHE A 238 -17.08 0.75 16.28
C PHE A 238 -17.18 1.98 17.20
N ARG A 239 -17.18 3.18 16.62
CA ARG A 239 -17.27 4.42 17.41
C ARG A 239 -18.57 4.49 18.22
N SER A 240 -19.69 4.09 17.63
CA SER A 240 -21.01 4.09 18.28
C SER A 240 -21.07 3.11 19.46
N LYS A 241 -20.59 1.88 19.27
CA LYS A 241 -20.54 0.84 20.33
C LYS A 241 -19.57 1.20 21.44
N TYR A 242 -18.40 1.72 21.09
CA TYR A 242 -17.40 2.16 22.08
C TYR A 242 -17.97 3.28 22.96
N SER A 243 -18.55 4.31 22.33
CA SER A 243 -19.21 5.41 23.04
C SER A 243 -20.35 4.94 23.95
N SER A 244 -21.21 4.06 23.45
CA SER A 244 -22.33 3.51 24.23
C SER A 244 -21.85 2.71 25.45
N LYS A 245 -20.75 1.95 25.31
CA LYS A 245 -20.23 1.09 26.38
C LYS A 245 -19.43 1.87 27.44
N TYR A 246 -18.64 2.84 27.02
CA TYR A 246 -17.64 3.50 27.88
C TYR A 246 -17.94 4.98 28.17
N GLY A 247 -19.00 5.55 27.59
CA GLY A 247 -19.40 6.95 27.79
C GLY A 247 -18.42 7.98 27.23
N LYS A 248 -17.54 7.58 26.30
CA LYS A 248 -16.52 8.42 25.66
C LYS A 248 -16.17 7.91 24.28
N LEU A 249 -15.64 8.77 23.42
CA LEU A 249 -15.11 8.38 22.11
C LEU A 249 -13.77 7.60 22.26
N PRO A 250 -13.43 6.71 21.30
CA PRO A 250 -12.13 6.07 21.27
C PRO A 250 -11.02 7.10 21.06
N PHE A 251 -9.84 6.85 21.60
CA PHE A 251 -8.69 7.71 21.35
C PHE A 251 -8.15 7.49 19.93
N GLU A 252 -7.89 8.59 19.23
CA GLU A 252 -7.40 8.63 17.86
C GLU A 252 -5.97 9.15 17.86
N GLY A 253 -5.04 8.42 17.23
CA GLY A 253 -3.72 8.97 16.92
C GLY A 253 -3.82 10.17 15.98
N PRO A 254 -2.78 11.02 15.89
CA PRO A 254 -2.85 12.30 15.17
C PRO A 254 -3.19 12.14 13.68
N VAL A 255 -2.63 11.15 12.99
CA VAL A 255 -2.93 10.91 11.56
C VAL A 255 -4.30 10.29 11.38
N LEU A 256 -4.72 9.40 12.28
CA LEU A 256 -6.07 8.85 12.26
C LEU A 256 -7.11 9.96 12.44
N HIS A 257 -6.90 10.84 13.42
CA HIS A 257 -7.75 11.99 13.68
C HIS A 257 -7.87 12.89 12.45
N TYR A 258 -6.76 13.20 11.78
CA TYR A 258 -6.75 13.98 10.54
C TYR A 258 -7.58 13.31 9.42
N ARG A 259 -7.34 12.03 9.15
CA ARG A 259 -8.04 11.28 8.09
C ARG A 259 -9.52 11.12 8.38
N TRP A 260 -9.87 10.80 9.61
CA TRP A 260 -11.25 10.70 10.06
C TRP A 260 -11.95 12.05 10.03
N GLY A 261 -11.25 13.14 10.35
CA GLY A 261 -11.74 14.50 10.18
C GLY A 261 -12.12 14.81 8.74
N ILE A 262 -11.29 14.43 7.76
CA ILE A 262 -11.64 14.57 6.34
C ILE A 262 -12.82 13.68 5.97
N GLY A 263 -12.76 12.40 6.32
CA GLY A 263 -13.79 11.42 5.96
C GLY A 263 -15.17 11.79 6.46
N LYS A 264 -15.25 12.36 7.66
CA LYS A 264 -16.49 12.87 8.27
C LYS A 264 -17.16 13.98 7.45
N GLU A 265 -16.37 14.84 6.81
CA GLU A 265 -16.88 16.00 6.06
C GLU A 265 -17.23 15.66 4.61
N VAL A 266 -16.73 14.53 4.08
CA VAL A 266 -17.08 14.06 2.73
C VAL A 266 -18.52 13.55 2.72
N THR A 267 -19.34 14.12 1.84
CA THR A 267 -20.73 13.69 1.68
C THR A 267 -20.84 12.40 0.85
N PRO A 268 -21.94 11.62 0.96
CA PRO A 268 -22.17 10.47 0.10
C PRO A 268 -22.12 10.80 -1.40
N ASP A 269 -22.69 11.93 -1.82
CA ASP A 269 -22.68 12.36 -3.23
C ASP A 269 -21.25 12.69 -3.72
N GLU A 270 -20.42 13.32 -2.87
CA GLU A 270 -19.01 13.54 -3.18
C GLU A 270 -18.23 12.23 -3.25
N TYR A 271 -18.48 11.31 -2.32
CA TYR A 271 -17.89 9.98 -2.34
C TYR A 271 -18.21 9.25 -3.65
N ASP A 272 -19.49 9.20 -4.05
CA ASP A 272 -19.92 8.58 -5.29
C ASP A 272 -19.28 9.24 -6.53
N THR A 273 -19.15 10.58 -6.50
CA THR A 273 -18.43 11.32 -7.54
C THR A 273 -16.96 10.89 -7.62
N TYR A 274 -16.25 10.85 -6.49
CA TYR A 274 -14.85 10.42 -6.44
C TYR A 274 -14.68 8.97 -6.92
N ARG A 275 -15.62 8.08 -6.59
CA ARG A 275 -15.61 6.69 -7.06
C ARG A 275 -15.81 6.61 -8.57
N GLU A 276 -16.69 7.44 -9.16
CA GLU A 276 -16.87 7.45 -10.60
C GLU A 276 -15.65 8.04 -11.33
N GLU A 277 -15.04 9.12 -10.82
CA GLU A 277 -13.81 9.68 -11.39
C GLU A 277 -12.68 8.64 -11.45
N LEU A 278 -12.53 7.81 -10.41
CA LEU A 278 -11.55 6.72 -10.40
C LEU A 278 -11.86 5.64 -11.44
N LYS A 279 -13.13 5.29 -11.65
CA LYS A 279 -13.54 4.34 -12.70
C LYS A 279 -13.29 4.90 -14.09
N VAL A 280 -13.59 6.18 -14.31
CA VAL A 280 -13.30 6.88 -15.58
C VAL A 280 -11.80 6.82 -15.85
N PHE A 281 -10.96 7.14 -14.86
CA PHE A 281 -9.51 7.05 -15.02
C PHE A 281 -9.04 5.63 -15.28
N GLN A 282 -9.58 4.62 -14.60
CA GLN A 282 -9.23 3.22 -14.84
C GLN A 282 -9.54 2.81 -16.29
N ARG A 283 -10.76 3.09 -16.77
CA ARG A 283 -11.15 2.81 -18.18
C ARG A 283 -10.20 3.51 -19.15
N TRP A 284 -9.96 4.80 -18.93
CA TRP A 284 -9.05 5.59 -19.75
C TRP A 284 -7.63 5.00 -19.75
N PHE A 285 -7.12 4.58 -18.60
CA PHE A 285 -5.78 4.01 -18.46
C PHE A 285 -5.65 2.68 -19.21
N ASP A 286 -6.64 1.79 -19.08
CA ASP A 286 -6.66 0.49 -19.78
C ASP A 286 -6.71 0.67 -21.31
N GLU A 287 -7.50 1.64 -21.79
CA GLU A 287 -7.66 1.93 -23.22
C GLU A 287 -6.47 2.68 -23.84
N ASN A 288 -5.78 3.52 -23.07
CA ASN A 288 -4.80 4.46 -23.63
C ASN A 288 -3.36 4.21 -23.21
N ILE A 289 -3.14 3.41 -22.17
CA ILE A 289 -1.82 3.14 -21.58
C ILE A 289 -1.53 1.64 -21.51
N PHE A 290 -2.45 0.83 -20.98
CA PHE A 290 -2.14 -0.52 -20.51
C PHE A 290 -3.16 -1.56 -21.03
N SER A 291 -3.16 -1.78 -22.34
CA SER A 291 -4.17 -2.64 -22.97
C SER A 291 -3.96 -4.13 -22.71
N GLN A 292 -5.06 -4.88 -22.72
CA GLN A 292 -5.02 -6.34 -22.55
C GLN A 292 -4.52 -7.01 -23.83
N ASP A 293 -3.76 -8.09 -23.67
CA ASP A 293 -3.33 -8.96 -24.77
C ASP A 293 -3.65 -10.42 -24.42
N PRO A 294 -4.38 -11.16 -25.28
CA PRO A 294 -4.82 -12.52 -24.98
C PRO A 294 -3.69 -13.54 -24.78
N ASN A 295 -2.48 -13.29 -25.32
CA ASN A 295 -1.36 -14.23 -25.24
C ASN A 295 -0.49 -14.00 -24.01
N THR A 296 -0.52 -12.78 -23.45
CA THR A 296 0.37 -12.32 -22.36
C THR A 296 -0.40 -11.87 -21.12
N LEU A 297 -1.75 -11.91 -21.15
CA LEU A 297 -2.70 -11.30 -20.21
C LEU A 297 -2.64 -9.76 -20.19
N SER A 298 -1.44 -9.18 -20.30
CA SER A 298 -1.21 -7.76 -20.52
C SER A 298 -0.07 -7.54 -21.51
N GLU A 299 -0.27 -6.61 -22.44
CA GLU A 299 0.71 -6.33 -23.49
C GLU A 299 2.01 -5.71 -22.95
N ALA A 300 1.97 -5.13 -21.74
CA ALA A 300 3.03 -4.31 -21.18
C ALA A 300 3.36 -4.65 -19.72
N ILE A 301 4.56 -4.24 -19.30
CA ILE A 301 4.95 -4.08 -17.89
C ILE A 301 5.24 -2.60 -17.67
N MET A 302 4.69 -2.00 -16.61
CA MET A 302 4.99 -0.63 -16.22
C MET A 302 6.01 -0.63 -15.08
N ILE A 303 7.12 0.09 -15.26
CA ILE A 303 8.12 0.25 -14.20
C ILE A 303 7.83 1.55 -13.47
N MET A 304 7.54 1.45 -12.18
CA MET A 304 7.22 2.59 -11.32
C MET A 304 8.32 2.80 -10.29
N SER A 305 8.82 4.03 -10.16
CA SER A 305 9.65 4.40 -9.01
C SER A 305 8.74 4.56 -7.79
N TYR A 306 8.83 3.61 -6.85
CA TYR A 306 8.19 3.74 -5.56
C TYR A 306 9.16 4.37 -4.57
N LEU A 307 9.04 5.69 -4.36
CA LEU A 307 9.81 6.40 -3.34
C LEU A 307 9.03 6.57 -2.05
N TYR A 308 9.53 5.96 -0.98
CA TYR A 308 9.15 6.37 0.38
C TYR A 308 9.98 7.60 0.80
N GLY A 309 9.47 8.79 0.49
CA GLY A 309 10.00 10.08 0.95
C GLY A 309 11.11 10.71 0.10
N SER A 310 12.22 10.01 -0.20
CA SER A 310 13.34 10.61 -0.98
C SER A 310 14.09 9.58 -1.83
N ALA A 311 14.66 10.04 -2.95
CA ALA A 311 15.57 9.26 -3.79
C ALA A 311 16.99 9.15 -3.18
N ASN A 312 17.28 9.93 -2.15
CA ASN A 312 18.55 9.83 -1.43
C ASN A 312 18.49 8.71 -0.38
N PRO A 313 19.58 7.94 -0.22
CA PRO A 313 19.68 6.99 0.88
C PRO A 313 19.43 7.67 2.21
N LYS A 314 18.49 7.13 2.98
CA LYS A 314 18.28 7.50 4.39
C LYS A 314 18.88 6.39 5.23
N TYR A 315 19.96 6.71 5.96
CA TYR A 315 20.61 5.78 6.88
C TYR A 315 20.14 5.93 8.33
N ARG A 316 19.43 7.03 8.62
CA ARG A 316 18.80 7.34 9.90
C ARG A 316 17.55 8.17 9.66
N ASP A 317 16.57 8.04 10.54
CA ASP A 317 15.45 8.98 10.61
C ASP A 317 15.96 10.30 11.16
N ALA A 318 15.63 11.41 10.48
CA ALA A 318 15.81 12.74 11.06
C ALA A 318 14.58 13.06 11.92
N PRO A 319 14.73 13.85 13.00
CA PRO A 319 13.59 14.37 13.74
C PRO A 319 12.62 15.06 12.79
N ASN A 320 11.32 14.93 13.05
CA ASN A 320 10.30 15.66 12.32
C ASN A 320 10.55 17.17 12.49
N GLU A 321 10.91 17.87 11.40
CA GLU A 321 11.25 19.30 11.42
C GLU A 321 10.08 20.19 11.91
N SER A 322 8.88 19.64 11.99
CA SER A 322 7.69 20.31 12.54
C SER A 322 7.79 20.56 14.06
N PHE A 323 8.72 19.90 14.77
CA PHE A 323 8.97 20.05 16.21
C PHE A 323 10.48 20.15 16.49
N PRO A 324 11.11 21.33 16.37
CA PRO A 324 12.49 21.50 16.78
C PRO A 324 12.60 21.24 18.29
N ILE A 325 13.30 20.18 18.67
CA ILE A 325 13.76 20.00 20.05
C ILE A 325 14.74 21.15 20.32
N PRO A 326 14.49 22.03 21.30
CA PRO A 326 15.50 23.00 21.70
C PRO A 326 16.73 22.21 22.15
N LEU A 327 17.85 22.36 21.46
CA LEU A 327 19.13 21.75 21.83
C LEU A 327 19.74 22.37 23.10
N ASP A 328 19.06 23.34 23.71
CA ASP A 328 19.43 23.95 24.98
C ASP A 328 18.71 23.25 26.14
N PHE A 329 19.26 22.10 26.56
CA PHE A 329 19.09 21.66 27.95
C PHE A 329 20.38 22.00 28.72
N PRO A 330 20.27 22.59 29.93
CA PRO A 330 21.41 23.11 30.70
C PRO A 330 22.41 22.05 31.17
#